data_AF-A0A2E5Q0L8-F1
#
_entry.id   AF-A0A2E5Q0L8-F1
#
_cell.length_a   1.000
_cell.length_b   1.000
_cell.length_c   1.000
_cell.angle_alpha   90.00
_cell.angle_beta   90.00
_cell.angle_gamma   90.00
#
_symmetry.space_group_name_H-M   'P 1'
#
loop_
_entity.id
_entity.type
_entity.pdbx_description
1 polymer ?
#
loop_
_entity_poly.entity_id
_entity_poly.type
_entity_poly.pdbx_seq_one_letter_code
_entity_poly.pdbx_strand_id
1 'polypeptide(L)'
;MTFKWQLDKTTSDTNRSSVRQLVLEMDEGLRGNGLPIEGFEFMHSSKKMLDITRQIENEILLSEQPSSLYVGFQAIEKLDTEIPRYEELIKNNIEVKAFGIGKPSGIHGKSLSTWIEIPKSVSLVENQWFLVSESPSPIAFVGWEVSEDIFAEGKLSDPGKMFEGFVSSDDRVVKSLLQHLDSVCMGQVNQPIDADKLSTFIGRKVEKVMVVTQDKPENNLPFAPTSMIKATSELCEKLESEVILYDLSAASFFVEPGGHGDSAGQRWKGLLNKRDLELLGRNDLNKQMSVMNNTNLNSQALLAEKHGFVNIHKAALEHNVDLVIVPEYYENPSLIDRIVGNQLSKLDNYEAASFIILDGEGNFRQFE
;
A
#
# COMPACT_ATOMS: atom_id res chain seq x y z
N MET A 1 10.88 1.91 -2.99
CA MET A 1 10.64 0.58 -3.57
C MET A 1 9.65 -0.11 -2.64
N THR A 2 8.62 -0.80 -3.12
CA THR A 2 7.72 -1.66 -2.33
C THR A 2 8.60 -2.85 -2.10
N PHE A 3 8.75 -3.21 -0.84
CA PHE A 3 9.55 -4.34 -0.52
C PHE A 3 8.86 -5.62 -1.03
N LYS A 4 9.64 -6.50 -1.65
CA LYS A 4 9.12 -7.74 -2.18
C LYS A 4 8.96 -8.75 -1.05
N TRP A 5 7.74 -8.92 -0.56
CA TRP A 5 7.44 -9.81 0.57
C TRP A 5 7.36 -11.30 0.17
N GLN A 6 8.48 -11.85 -0.30
CA GLN A 6 8.60 -13.25 -0.67
C GLN A 6 9.97 -13.81 -0.24
N LEU A 7 10.04 -15.11 0.07
CA LEU A 7 11.33 -15.79 0.17
C LEU A 7 11.86 -16.13 -1.23
N ASP A 8 13.13 -15.82 -1.47
CA ASP A 8 13.81 -16.27 -2.68
C ASP A 8 14.16 -17.76 -2.61
N LYS A 9 13.84 -18.49 -3.68
CA LYS A 9 14.09 -19.95 -3.80
C LYS A 9 15.57 -20.32 -3.89
N THR A 10 16.47 -19.34 -4.01
CA THR A 10 17.89 -19.54 -4.26
C THR A 10 18.72 -19.33 -3.00
N THR A 11 18.77 -20.34 -2.13
CA THR A 11 19.95 -20.58 -1.28
C THR A 11 20.21 -22.08 -1.15
N SER A 12 20.57 -22.71 -2.27
CA SER A 12 21.11 -24.07 -2.27
C SER A 12 22.55 -24.16 -1.74
N ASP A 13 23.15 -23.06 -1.29
CA ASP A 13 24.51 -23.04 -0.77
C ASP A 13 24.61 -22.29 0.57
N THR A 14 24.91 -23.06 1.62
CA THR A 14 25.45 -22.67 2.94
C THR A 14 24.55 -21.88 3.90
N ASN A 15 23.95 -22.56 4.88
CA ASN A 15 23.68 -22.09 6.28
C ASN A 15 23.02 -20.70 6.50
N ARG A 16 22.46 -20.05 5.48
CA ARG A 16 21.82 -18.75 5.58
C ARG A 16 20.31 -18.94 5.53
N SER A 17 19.64 -18.59 6.64
CA SER A 17 18.19 -18.50 6.73
C SER A 17 17.65 -17.55 5.65
N SER A 18 16.70 -18.02 4.83
CA SER A 18 16.03 -17.20 3.80
C SER A 18 15.28 -16.03 4.43
N VAL A 19 14.75 -16.21 5.65
CA VAL A 19 14.10 -15.12 6.42
C VAL A 19 15.13 -14.07 6.84
N ARG A 20 16.34 -14.47 7.22
CA ARG A 20 17.42 -13.51 7.51
C ARG A 20 17.83 -12.71 6.28
N GLN A 21 17.91 -13.37 5.12
CA GLN A 21 18.21 -12.69 3.86
C GLN A 21 17.12 -11.66 3.52
N LEU A 22 15.84 -12.02 3.69
CA LEU A 22 14.72 -11.11 3.52
C LEU A 22 14.85 -9.86 4.42
N VAL A 23 15.22 -10.02 5.69
CA VAL A 23 15.41 -8.87 6.60
C VAL A 23 16.60 -7.98 6.18
N LEU A 24 17.67 -8.54 5.62
CA LEU A 24 18.76 -7.74 5.05
C LEU A 24 18.29 -6.92 3.85
N GLU A 25 17.48 -7.52 2.98
CA GLU A 25 16.88 -6.83 1.85
C GLU A 25 15.89 -5.74 2.31
N MET A 26 15.22 -5.92 3.44
CA MET A 26 14.40 -4.86 4.05
C MET A 26 15.26 -3.67 4.42
N ASP A 27 16.40 -3.88 5.10
CA ASP A 27 17.30 -2.78 5.45
C ASP A 27 17.82 -2.04 4.22
N GLU A 28 18.07 -2.72 3.11
CA GLU A 28 18.49 -2.07 1.87
C GLU A 28 17.32 -1.34 1.17
N GLY A 29 16.15 -1.98 1.07
CA GLY A 29 15.01 -1.52 0.28
C GLY A 29 14.12 -0.49 0.96
N LEU A 30 13.94 -0.60 2.28
CA LEU A 30 13.01 0.24 3.06
C LEU A 30 13.71 1.39 3.80
N ARG A 31 15.02 1.31 4.04
CA ARG A 31 15.77 2.39 4.69
C ARG A 31 15.85 3.67 3.86
N GLY A 32 15.98 3.54 2.54
CA GLY A 32 16.37 4.64 1.67
C GLY A 32 17.69 5.26 2.13
N ASN A 33 17.70 6.59 2.34
CA ASN A 33 18.85 7.35 2.86
C ASN A 33 18.85 7.49 4.40
N GLY A 34 17.94 6.80 5.10
CA GLY A 34 17.76 6.89 6.56
C GLY A 34 18.73 6.05 7.38
N LEU A 35 18.49 5.99 8.70
CA LEU A 35 19.20 5.11 9.62
C LEU A 35 18.83 3.63 9.36
N PRO A 36 19.71 2.67 9.72
CA PRO A 36 19.39 1.24 9.66
C PRO A 36 18.03 0.91 10.29
N ILE A 37 17.41 -0.16 9.81
CA ILE A 37 16.15 -0.65 10.38
C ILE A 37 16.43 -1.32 11.71
N GLU A 38 15.69 -0.93 12.74
CA GLU A 38 15.88 -1.41 14.12
C GLU A 38 14.63 -2.17 14.60
N GLY A 39 14.59 -2.56 15.87
CA GLY A 39 13.38 -3.13 16.47
C GLY A 39 13.02 -4.56 16.06
N PHE A 40 13.96 -5.31 15.47
CA PHE A 40 13.74 -6.72 15.10
C PHE A 40 14.11 -7.71 16.21
N GLU A 41 13.30 -8.76 16.32
CA GLU A 41 13.66 -9.97 17.05
C GLU A 41 13.42 -11.22 16.19
N PHE A 42 14.49 -11.95 15.89
CA PHE A 42 14.42 -13.20 15.15
C PHE A 42 13.96 -14.37 16.02
N MET A 43 13.21 -15.28 15.40
CA MET A 43 12.60 -16.42 16.06
C MET A 43 12.71 -17.68 15.21
N HIS A 44 13.00 -18.79 15.89
CA HIS A 44 13.04 -20.15 15.30
C HIS A 44 12.15 -21.14 16.07
N SER A 45 11.40 -20.66 17.07
CA SER A 45 10.57 -21.49 17.95
C SER A 45 9.11 -21.15 17.75
N SER A 46 8.33 -22.12 17.28
CA SER A 46 6.88 -21.99 17.11
C SER A 46 6.16 -21.65 18.42
N LYS A 47 6.69 -22.11 19.57
CA LYS A 47 6.18 -21.73 20.89
C LYS A 47 6.36 -20.23 21.15
N LYS A 48 7.57 -19.70 20.93
CA LYS A 48 7.86 -18.27 21.13
C LYS A 48 7.03 -17.40 20.17
N MET A 49 6.90 -17.83 18.92
CA MET A 49 6.04 -17.18 17.94
C MET A 49 4.59 -17.12 18.44
N LEU A 50 4.06 -18.22 18.97
CA LEU A 50 2.69 -18.26 19.50
C LEU A 50 2.53 -17.34 20.72
N ASP A 51 3.51 -17.33 21.63
CA ASP A 51 3.51 -16.44 22.78
C ASP A 51 3.51 -14.96 22.36
N ILE A 52 4.19 -14.61 21.27
CA ILE A 52 4.19 -13.25 20.69
C ILE A 52 2.85 -12.93 20.03
N THR A 53 2.26 -13.83 19.25
CA THR A 53 0.94 -13.55 18.65
C THR A 53 -0.13 -13.34 19.72
N ARG A 54 -0.07 -14.07 20.84
CA ARG A 54 -0.96 -13.82 21.97
C ARG A 54 -0.74 -12.47 22.63
N GLN A 55 0.50 -12.01 22.72
CA GLN A 55 0.78 -10.68 23.24
C GLN A 55 0.21 -9.60 22.33
N ILE A 56 0.40 -9.71 21.01
CA ILE A 56 -0.15 -8.78 20.02
C ILE A 56 -1.69 -8.75 20.08
N GLU A 57 -2.34 -9.92 20.01
CA GLU A 57 -3.79 -10.02 20.08
C GLU A 57 -4.37 -9.43 21.37
N ASN A 58 -3.72 -9.68 22.52
CA ASN A 58 -4.15 -9.13 23.80
C ASN A 58 -3.92 -7.62 23.89
N GLU A 59 -2.82 -7.10 23.35
CA GLU A 59 -2.55 -5.65 23.33
C GLU A 59 -3.60 -4.91 22.51
N ILE A 60 -3.96 -5.44 21.33
CA ILE A 60 -5.02 -4.89 20.49
C ILE A 60 -6.39 -5.00 21.19
N LEU A 61 -6.69 -6.14 21.82
CA LEU A 61 -7.95 -6.35 22.55
C LEU A 61 -8.14 -5.37 23.72
N LEU A 62 -7.04 -4.99 24.39
CA LEU A 62 -7.05 -4.05 25.50
C LEU A 62 -7.01 -2.58 25.06
N SER A 63 -6.86 -2.31 23.76
CA SER A 63 -6.85 -0.96 23.21
C SER A 63 -8.24 -0.34 23.27
N GLU A 64 -8.32 0.91 23.72
CA GLU A 64 -9.54 1.72 23.61
C GLU A 64 -9.67 2.40 22.22
N GLN A 65 -8.64 2.30 21.39
CA GLN A 65 -8.62 2.92 20.06
C GLN A 65 -9.16 1.94 19.01
N PRO A 66 -9.96 2.41 18.03
CA PRO A 66 -10.27 1.64 16.84
C PRO A 66 -8.98 1.10 16.21
N SER A 67 -8.94 -0.21 15.99
CA SER A 67 -7.75 -0.90 15.53
C SER A 67 -8.14 -1.92 14.46
N SER A 68 -7.29 -2.07 13.45
CA SER A 68 -7.38 -3.15 12.47
C SER A 68 -6.24 -4.14 12.67
N LEU A 69 -6.54 -5.42 12.51
CA LEU A 69 -5.59 -6.51 12.58
C LEU A 69 -5.63 -7.29 11.27
N TYR A 70 -4.49 -7.31 10.59
CA TYR A 70 -4.27 -8.17 9.44
C TYR A 70 -3.64 -9.46 9.93
N VAL A 71 -4.23 -10.59 9.57
CA VAL A 71 -3.79 -11.91 10.02
C VAL A 71 -3.63 -12.89 8.86
N GLY A 72 -2.52 -13.63 8.88
CA GLY A 72 -2.25 -14.70 7.95
C GLY A 72 -2.47 -16.07 8.56
N PHE A 73 -3.19 -16.91 7.85
CA PHE A 73 -3.30 -18.34 8.10
C PHE A 73 -2.79 -19.09 6.88
N GLN A 74 -1.97 -20.12 7.07
CA GLN A 74 -1.51 -20.91 5.92
C GLN A 74 -2.66 -21.63 5.21
N ALA A 75 -3.70 -22.01 5.95
CA ALA A 75 -4.93 -22.59 5.42
C ALA A 75 -6.10 -22.31 6.37
N ILE A 76 -7.34 -22.33 5.85
CA ILE A 76 -8.55 -22.05 6.61
C ILE A 76 -8.71 -22.96 7.83
N GLU A 77 -8.27 -24.22 7.76
CA GLU A 77 -8.35 -25.17 8.88
C GLU A 77 -7.49 -24.74 10.09
N LYS A 78 -6.53 -23.83 9.90
CA LYS A 78 -5.75 -23.24 11.01
C LYS A 78 -6.59 -22.27 11.85
N LEU A 79 -7.60 -21.64 11.23
CA LEU A 79 -8.51 -20.73 11.93
C LEU A 79 -9.48 -21.50 12.83
N ASP A 80 -9.82 -22.75 12.52
CA ASP A 80 -10.81 -23.54 13.28
C ASP A 80 -10.54 -23.55 14.79
N THR A 81 -9.28 -23.67 15.19
CA THR A 81 -8.88 -23.69 16.61
C THR A 81 -8.81 -22.30 17.24
N GLU A 82 -8.83 -21.25 16.42
CA GLU A 82 -8.66 -19.86 16.81
C GLU A 82 -9.98 -19.06 16.79
N ILE A 83 -11.07 -19.64 16.24
CA ILE A 83 -12.39 -19.00 16.15
C ILE A 83 -12.80 -18.24 17.42
N PRO A 84 -12.74 -18.82 18.64
CA PRO A 84 -13.18 -18.11 19.85
C PRO A 84 -12.40 -16.83 20.14
N ARG A 85 -11.09 -16.82 19.83
CA ARG A 85 -10.21 -15.66 20.03
C ARG A 85 -10.58 -14.55 19.05
N TYR A 86 -10.75 -14.89 17.78
CA TYR A 86 -11.04 -13.90 16.77
C TYR A 86 -12.49 -13.38 16.86
N GLU A 87 -13.45 -14.20 17.30
CA GLU A 87 -14.78 -13.71 17.68
C GLU A 87 -14.72 -12.68 18.83
N GLU A 88 -13.81 -12.85 19.80
CA GLU A 88 -13.62 -11.91 20.90
C GLU A 88 -13.07 -10.57 20.38
N LEU A 89 -12.12 -10.59 19.44
CA LEU A 89 -11.61 -9.38 18.78
C LEU A 89 -12.74 -8.63 18.03
N ILE A 90 -13.51 -9.34 17.20
CA ILE A 90 -14.65 -8.76 16.46
C ILE A 90 -15.70 -8.16 17.41
N LYS A 91 -16.02 -8.84 18.52
CA LYS A 91 -16.97 -8.35 19.53
C LYS A 91 -16.52 -7.03 20.19
N ASN A 92 -15.21 -6.76 20.19
CA ASN A 92 -14.64 -5.52 20.70
C ASN A 92 -14.39 -4.48 19.60
N ASN A 93 -15.10 -4.61 18.46
CA ASN A 93 -15.03 -3.68 17.31
C ASN A 93 -13.64 -3.59 16.67
N ILE A 94 -12.82 -4.62 16.80
CA ILE A 94 -11.55 -4.73 16.08
C ILE A 94 -11.85 -5.27 14.69
N GLU A 95 -11.35 -4.60 13.66
CA GLU A 95 -11.49 -5.09 12.29
C GLU A 95 -10.45 -6.17 12.02
N VAL A 96 -10.89 -7.40 11.72
CA VAL A 96 -9.97 -8.51 11.41
C VAL A 96 -10.03 -8.85 9.92
N LYS A 97 -8.93 -8.60 9.21
CA LYS A 97 -8.73 -8.99 7.81
C LYS A 97 -7.81 -10.19 7.74
N ALA A 98 -8.36 -11.33 7.33
CA ALA A 98 -7.62 -12.59 7.30
C ALA A 98 -7.28 -13.03 5.87
N PHE A 99 -6.11 -13.65 5.72
CA PHE A 99 -5.59 -14.19 4.47
C PHE A 99 -5.32 -15.69 4.63
N GLY A 100 -5.65 -16.49 3.62
CA GLY A 100 -5.28 -17.90 3.64
C GLY A 100 -5.85 -18.74 2.50
N ILE A 101 -5.39 -20.00 2.44
CA ILE A 101 -5.87 -20.97 1.46
C ILE A 101 -7.23 -21.51 1.87
N GLY A 102 -8.15 -21.61 0.91
CA GLY A 102 -9.46 -22.20 1.09
C GLY A 102 -10.55 -21.17 1.38
N LYS A 103 -11.80 -21.65 1.45
CA LYS A 103 -12.99 -20.81 1.62
C LYS A 103 -13.57 -20.94 3.02
N PRO A 104 -13.95 -19.84 3.67
CA PRO A 104 -14.64 -19.89 4.94
C PRO A 104 -16.02 -20.54 4.74
N SER A 105 -16.34 -21.48 5.62
CA SER A 105 -17.70 -22.02 5.78
C SER A 105 -18.45 -21.28 6.89
N GLY A 106 -19.74 -21.60 7.09
CA GLY A 106 -20.62 -20.89 8.03
C GLY A 106 -20.13 -20.81 9.48
N ILE A 107 -19.21 -21.67 9.92
CA ILE A 107 -18.61 -21.59 11.27
C ILE A 107 -17.65 -20.41 11.45
N HIS A 108 -17.13 -19.83 10.36
CA HIS A 108 -16.12 -18.75 10.38
C HIS A 108 -16.74 -17.34 10.30
N GLY A 109 -18.03 -17.24 9.98
CA GLY A 109 -18.65 -15.96 9.60
C GLY A 109 -18.73 -14.91 10.71
N LYS A 110 -18.35 -15.25 11.95
CA LYS A 110 -18.33 -14.32 13.10
C LYS A 110 -16.94 -14.05 13.66
N SER A 111 -15.92 -14.80 13.22
CA SER A 111 -14.56 -14.61 13.68
C SER A 111 -13.79 -13.61 12.82
N LEU A 112 -14.30 -13.21 11.66
CA LEU A 112 -13.57 -12.36 10.71
C LEU A 112 -14.44 -11.24 10.17
N SER A 113 -13.86 -10.06 9.95
CA SER A 113 -14.50 -8.99 9.18
C SER A 113 -14.42 -9.30 7.68
N THR A 114 -13.29 -9.83 7.24
CA THR A 114 -13.05 -10.18 5.84
C THR A 114 -12.09 -11.36 5.74
N TRP A 115 -12.32 -12.25 4.76
CA TRP A 115 -11.40 -13.33 4.39
C TRP A 115 -10.98 -13.16 2.93
N ILE A 116 -9.68 -13.16 2.70
CA ILE A 116 -9.03 -13.05 1.40
C ILE A 116 -8.47 -14.43 1.03
N GLU A 117 -9.16 -15.11 0.10
CA GLU A 117 -8.75 -16.44 -0.37
C GLU A 117 -7.59 -16.32 -1.35
N ILE A 118 -6.44 -16.91 -1.01
CA ILE A 118 -5.22 -16.81 -1.83
C ILE A 118 -4.79 -18.17 -2.40
N PRO A 119 -4.14 -18.19 -3.57
CA PRO A 119 -3.55 -19.42 -4.12
C PRO A 119 -2.43 -19.92 -3.22
N LYS A 120 -2.19 -21.25 -3.22
CA LYS A 120 -1.10 -21.85 -2.43
C LYS A 120 0.26 -21.38 -2.92
N SER A 121 1.04 -20.76 -2.04
CA SER A 121 2.47 -20.48 -2.23
C SER A 121 3.23 -20.70 -0.93
N VAL A 122 4.43 -21.28 -1.03
CA VAL A 122 5.32 -21.47 0.14
C VAL A 122 6.22 -20.27 0.39
N SER A 123 6.38 -19.38 -0.60
CA SER A 123 7.33 -18.26 -0.55
C SER A 123 6.69 -16.93 -0.19
N LEU A 124 5.43 -16.71 -0.59
CA LEU A 124 4.73 -15.43 -0.42
C LEU A 124 4.30 -15.23 1.04
N VAL A 125 4.41 -14.00 1.55
CA VAL A 125 4.07 -13.67 2.95
C VAL A 125 2.60 -13.87 3.25
N GLU A 126 1.71 -13.58 2.30
CA GLU A 126 0.25 -13.68 2.50
C GLU A 126 -0.19 -15.12 2.79
N ASN A 127 0.61 -16.11 2.39
CA ASN A 127 0.40 -17.52 2.70
C ASN A 127 0.99 -17.97 4.05
N GLN A 128 1.66 -17.10 4.79
CA GLN A 128 2.34 -17.45 6.04
C GLN A 128 1.51 -17.09 7.26
N TRP A 129 2.02 -17.48 8.42
CA TRP A 129 1.49 -17.03 9.68
C TRP A 129 2.02 -15.62 9.99
N PHE A 130 1.16 -14.62 9.95
CA PHE A 130 1.54 -13.24 10.28
C PHE A 130 0.44 -12.52 11.06
N LEU A 131 0.84 -11.53 11.85
CA LEU A 131 -0.05 -10.55 12.47
C LEU A 131 0.58 -9.18 12.26
N VAL A 132 -0.17 -8.23 11.70
CA VAL A 132 0.31 -6.85 11.52
C VAL A 132 -0.78 -5.84 11.85
N SER A 133 -0.38 -4.79 12.56
CA SER A 133 -1.25 -3.69 12.94
C SER A 133 -0.45 -2.39 13.12
N GLU A 134 -1.10 -1.24 12.87
CA GLU A 134 -0.54 0.09 13.17
C GLU A 134 -0.93 0.60 14.57
N SER A 135 -1.97 0.03 15.18
CA SER A 135 -2.60 0.56 16.39
C SER A 135 -2.96 -0.59 17.35
N PRO A 136 -2.74 -0.46 18.68
CA PRO A 136 -2.28 0.74 19.39
C PRO A 136 -0.78 1.03 19.25
N SER A 137 0.00 0.01 18.92
CA SER A 137 1.44 0.09 18.72
C SER A 137 1.78 -0.56 17.37
N PRO A 138 2.54 0.11 16.48
CA PRO A 138 2.96 -0.49 15.22
C PRO A 138 3.75 -1.78 15.46
N ILE A 139 3.27 -2.88 14.88
CA ILE A 139 3.89 -4.19 15.02
C ILE A 139 3.65 -5.07 13.80
N ALA A 140 4.70 -5.74 13.35
CA ALA A 140 4.67 -6.75 12.29
C ALA A 140 5.33 -8.03 12.80
N PHE A 141 4.54 -9.08 12.97
CA PHE A 141 4.99 -10.43 13.23
C PHE A 141 4.83 -11.26 11.94
N VAL A 142 5.87 -11.99 11.56
CA VAL A 142 5.79 -12.99 10.49
C VAL A 142 6.58 -14.24 10.86
N GLY A 143 5.90 -15.39 10.83
CA GLY A 143 6.46 -16.73 10.95
C GLY A 143 6.30 -17.49 9.63
N TRP A 144 7.39 -17.62 8.88
CA TRP A 144 7.45 -18.48 7.71
C TRP A 144 7.55 -19.95 8.12
N GLU A 145 6.72 -20.77 7.50
CA GLU A 145 6.91 -22.21 7.53
C GLU A 145 7.98 -22.59 6.50
N VAL A 146 9.16 -23.01 6.98
CA VAL A 146 10.29 -23.40 6.11
C VAL A 146 10.29 -24.90 5.79
N SER A 147 9.35 -25.67 6.33
CA SER A 147 9.12 -27.08 5.99
C SER A 147 8.22 -27.23 4.75
N GLU A 148 8.77 -26.92 3.57
CA GLU A 148 8.00 -26.81 2.30
C GLU A 148 7.18 -28.07 1.94
N ASP A 149 7.73 -29.27 2.16
CA ASP A 149 7.09 -30.55 1.79
C ASP A 149 5.78 -30.83 2.52
N ILE A 150 5.60 -30.23 3.71
CA ILE A 150 4.42 -30.40 4.57
C ILE A 150 3.75 -29.05 4.87
N PHE A 151 3.95 -28.07 3.98
CA PHE A 151 3.45 -26.72 4.12
C PHE A 151 1.93 -26.70 4.37
N ALA A 152 1.50 -25.94 5.39
CA ALA A 152 0.11 -25.79 5.82
C ALA A 152 -0.55 -27.06 6.40
N GLU A 153 0.12 -28.22 6.40
CA GLU A 153 -0.42 -29.47 6.95
C GLU A 153 -0.18 -29.56 8.47
N GLY A 154 -0.78 -30.53 9.17
CA GLY A 154 -0.48 -30.83 10.59
C GLY A 154 -0.67 -29.69 11.61
N LYS A 155 -0.06 -29.80 12.79
CA LYS A 155 -0.04 -28.81 13.88
C LYS A 155 1.35 -28.19 14.04
N LEU A 156 1.44 -27.05 14.73
CA LEU A 156 2.70 -26.31 14.96
C LEU A 156 3.82 -27.14 15.61
N SER A 157 3.47 -28.19 16.36
CA SER A 157 4.39 -29.06 17.09
C SER A 157 4.61 -30.42 16.44
N ASP A 158 4.01 -30.67 15.26
CA ASP A 158 4.14 -31.97 14.60
C ASP A 158 5.59 -32.19 14.14
N PRO A 159 6.13 -33.42 14.23
CA PRO A 159 7.49 -33.71 13.82
C PRO A 159 7.77 -33.28 12.38
N GLY A 160 8.90 -32.60 12.16
CA GLY A 160 9.30 -32.10 10.84
C GLY A 160 8.82 -30.69 10.50
N LYS A 161 7.87 -30.13 11.27
CA LYS A 161 7.49 -28.72 11.14
C LYS A 161 8.60 -27.81 11.61
N MET A 162 8.97 -26.86 10.76
CA MET A 162 10.00 -25.87 11.06
C MET A 162 9.50 -24.48 10.69
N PHE A 163 9.78 -23.53 11.58
CA PHE A 163 9.38 -22.15 11.42
C PHE A 163 10.56 -21.22 11.66
N GLU A 164 10.68 -20.21 10.82
CA GLU A 164 11.59 -19.08 11.01
C GLU A 164 10.83 -17.79 10.81
N GLY A 165 11.16 -16.78 11.58
CA GLY A 165 10.38 -15.55 11.55
C GLY A 165 11.03 -14.42 12.28
N PHE A 166 10.34 -13.29 12.28
CA PHE A 166 10.72 -12.12 13.03
C PHE A 166 9.48 -11.39 13.56
N VAL A 167 9.70 -10.55 14.56
CA VAL A 167 8.79 -9.48 14.93
C VAL A 167 9.55 -8.16 14.79
N SER A 168 8.86 -7.13 14.32
CA SER A 168 9.40 -5.78 14.19
C SER A 168 8.39 -4.74 14.66
N SER A 169 8.89 -3.67 15.27
CA SER A 169 8.13 -2.46 15.60
C SER A 169 8.55 -1.25 14.76
N ASP A 170 9.42 -1.45 13.76
CA ASP A 170 9.83 -0.37 12.87
C ASP A 170 8.69 -0.02 11.89
N ASP A 171 8.18 1.21 11.98
CA ASP A 171 7.08 1.72 11.16
C ASP A 171 7.28 1.48 9.66
N ARG A 172 8.52 1.51 9.17
CA ARG A 172 8.80 1.29 7.74
C ARG A 172 8.46 -0.13 7.31
N VAL A 173 8.72 -1.10 8.18
CA VAL A 173 8.42 -2.53 7.95
C VAL A 173 6.91 -2.76 8.06
N VAL A 174 6.29 -2.21 9.11
CA VAL A 174 4.84 -2.32 9.34
C VAL A 174 4.05 -1.74 8.17
N LYS A 175 4.34 -0.49 7.78
CA LYS A 175 3.69 0.17 6.65
C LYS A 175 3.93 -0.57 5.34
N SER A 176 5.14 -1.06 5.10
CA SER A 176 5.43 -1.80 3.88
C SER A 176 4.66 -3.12 3.79
N LEU A 177 4.51 -3.86 4.90
CA LEU A 177 3.75 -5.10 4.91
C LEU A 177 2.26 -4.83 4.68
N LEU A 178 1.69 -3.82 5.33
CA LEU A 178 0.29 -3.44 5.14
C LEU A 178 0.02 -2.99 3.70
N GLN A 179 0.90 -2.19 3.11
CA GLN A 179 0.81 -1.80 1.69
C GLN A 179 0.82 -3.01 0.75
N HIS A 180 1.66 -4.02 1.03
CA HIS A 180 1.69 -5.28 0.29
C HIS A 180 0.37 -6.04 0.41
N LEU A 181 -0.15 -6.19 1.63
CA LEU A 181 -1.40 -6.92 1.89
C LEU A 181 -2.62 -6.22 1.28
N ASP A 182 -2.68 -4.89 1.31
CA ASP A 182 -3.72 -4.13 0.60
C ASP A 182 -3.64 -4.36 -0.90
N SER A 183 -2.44 -4.38 -1.47
CA SER A 183 -2.22 -4.73 -2.88
C SER A 183 -2.73 -6.14 -3.21
N VAL A 184 -2.50 -7.13 -2.33
CA VAL A 184 -3.06 -8.48 -2.50
C VAL A 184 -4.59 -8.46 -2.50
N CYS A 185 -5.22 -7.70 -1.57
CA CYS A 185 -6.69 -7.55 -1.54
C CYS A 185 -7.24 -6.96 -2.84
N MET A 186 -6.63 -5.86 -3.31
CA MET A 186 -7.07 -5.19 -4.54
C MET A 186 -6.94 -6.08 -5.76
N GLY A 187 -5.95 -6.98 -5.78
CA GLY A 187 -5.69 -7.86 -6.93
C GLY A 187 -6.77 -8.91 -7.14
N GLN A 188 -7.63 -9.11 -6.14
CA GLN A 188 -8.79 -10.00 -6.24
C GLN A 188 -10.02 -9.30 -6.82
N VAL A 189 -9.98 -7.98 -6.95
CA VAL A 189 -11.09 -7.17 -7.41
C VAL A 189 -11.07 -7.13 -8.95
N ASN A 190 -11.79 -8.06 -9.56
CA ASN A 190 -11.86 -8.20 -11.03
C ASN A 190 -12.69 -7.11 -11.74
N GLN A 191 -13.26 -6.13 -11.02
CA GLN A 191 -14.13 -5.10 -11.57
C GLN A 191 -13.86 -3.75 -10.90
N PRO A 192 -13.98 -2.61 -11.60
CA PRO A 192 -13.86 -1.30 -10.97
C PRO A 192 -14.83 -1.14 -9.78
N ILE A 193 -14.35 -0.54 -8.70
CA ILE A 193 -15.09 -0.32 -7.45
C ILE A 193 -15.21 1.17 -7.11
N ASP A 194 -16.25 1.54 -6.38
CA ASP A 194 -16.43 2.91 -5.89
C ASP A 194 -15.51 3.25 -4.70
N ALA A 195 -15.52 4.52 -4.29
CA ALA A 195 -14.75 5.02 -3.15
C ALA A 195 -15.10 4.33 -1.82
N ASP A 196 -16.38 3.96 -1.62
CA ASP A 196 -16.86 3.27 -0.42
C ASP A 196 -16.18 1.91 -0.25
N LYS A 197 -16.27 1.07 -1.29
CA LYS A 197 -15.63 -0.25 -1.29
C LYS A 197 -14.13 -0.13 -1.19
N LEU A 198 -13.52 0.82 -1.91
CA LEU A 198 -12.07 0.98 -1.90
C LEU A 198 -11.54 1.36 -0.50
N SER A 199 -12.21 2.31 0.18
CA SER A 199 -11.81 2.70 1.54
C SER A 199 -11.87 1.52 2.54
N THR A 200 -12.87 0.65 2.38
CA THR A 200 -13.01 -0.57 3.19
C THR A 200 -11.88 -1.56 2.89
N PHE A 201 -11.56 -1.77 1.60
CA PHE A 201 -10.48 -2.68 1.21
C PHE A 201 -9.12 -2.22 1.74
N ILE A 202 -8.83 -0.91 1.72
CA ILE A 202 -7.61 -0.36 2.29
C ILE A 202 -7.62 -0.54 3.82
N GLY A 203 -8.69 -0.19 4.55
CA GLY A 203 -8.87 -0.41 6.01
C GLY A 203 -7.64 -0.28 6.93
N ARG A 204 -6.72 0.60 6.54
CA ARG A 204 -5.60 1.13 7.32
C ARG A 204 -5.61 2.64 7.21
N LYS A 205 -4.80 3.31 8.02
CA LYS A 205 -4.66 4.75 7.89
C LYS A 205 -3.91 5.09 6.60
N VAL A 206 -4.45 6.03 5.85
CA VAL A 206 -3.82 6.65 4.69
C VAL A 206 -3.67 8.12 5.03
N GLU A 207 -2.44 8.61 5.14
CA GLU A 207 -2.20 10.01 5.50
C GLU A 207 -2.22 10.90 4.26
N LYS A 208 -1.63 10.42 3.16
CA LYS A 208 -1.50 11.21 1.92
C LYS A 208 -1.82 10.41 0.68
N VAL A 209 -2.69 11.00 -0.14
CA VAL A 209 -3.04 10.52 -1.47
C VAL A 209 -2.51 11.50 -2.51
N MET A 210 -1.78 11.01 -3.51
CA MET A 210 -1.38 11.82 -4.66
C MET A 210 -2.20 11.44 -5.88
N VAL A 211 -2.72 12.44 -6.59
CA VAL A 211 -3.57 12.25 -7.76
C VAL A 211 -2.91 12.86 -8.98
N VAL A 212 -2.67 12.03 -9.99
CA VAL A 212 -2.07 12.45 -11.25
C VAL A 212 -3.10 13.22 -12.07
N THR A 213 -2.82 14.49 -12.34
CA THR A 213 -3.69 15.39 -13.09
C THR A 213 -2.89 16.28 -14.03
N GLN A 214 -3.56 17.22 -14.72
CA GLN A 214 -2.94 18.25 -15.54
C GLN A 214 -3.67 19.58 -15.35
N ASP A 215 -2.91 20.68 -15.43
CA ASP A 215 -3.48 22.03 -15.59
C ASP A 215 -3.91 22.24 -17.05
N LYS A 216 -5.11 21.76 -17.40
CA LYS A 216 -5.76 21.99 -18.70
C LYS A 216 -7.28 22.14 -18.53
N PRO A 217 -7.95 22.84 -19.45
CA PRO A 217 -9.40 22.88 -19.49
C PRO A 217 -9.98 21.48 -19.71
N GLU A 218 -11.17 21.22 -19.15
CA GLU A 218 -11.87 19.93 -19.23
C GLU A 218 -11.99 19.40 -20.67
N ASN A 219 -12.36 20.25 -21.62
CA ASN A 219 -12.49 19.87 -23.03
C ASN A 219 -11.17 19.46 -23.71
N ASN A 220 -10.04 19.76 -23.08
CA ASN A 220 -8.70 19.49 -23.59
C ASN A 220 -7.97 18.40 -22.80
N LEU A 221 -8.63 17.84 -21.78
CA LEU A 221 -8.11 16.71 -21.03
C LEU A 221 -8.48 15.42 -21.73
N PRO A 222 -7.55 14.45 -21.80
CA PRO A 222 -7.83 13.17 -22.43
C PRO A 222 -8.67 12.23 -21.54
N PHE A 223 -9.00 12.68 -20.32
CA PHE A 223 -9.78 12.00 -19.30
C PHE A 223 -10.77 12.99 -18.67
N ALA A 224 -11.77 12.51 -17.93
CA ALA A 224 -12.82 13.34 -17.34
C ALA A 224 -12.40 13.90 -15.95
N PRO A 225 -11.81 15.11 -15.85
CA PRO A 225 -11.33 15.64 -14.57
C PRO A 225 -12.41 15.78 -13.52
N THR A 226 -13.64 16.12 -13.89
CA THR A 226 -14.70 16.40 -12.93
C THR A 226 -15.14 15.15 -12.19
N SER A 227 -15.37 14.03 -12.90
CA SER A 227 -15.69 12.74 -12.27
C SER A 227 -14.51 12.25 -11.43
N MET A 228 -13.29 12.38 -11.95
CA MET A 228 -12.10 11.93 -11.23
C MET A 228 -11.83 12.71 -9.93
N ILE A 229 -11.89 14.04 -9.97
CA ILE A 229 -11.69 14.89 -8.80
C ILE A 229 -12.80 14.64 -7.77
N LYS A 230 -14.05 14.44 -8.22
CA LYS A 230 -15.14 14.07 -7.33
C LYS A 230 -14.91 12.72 -6.64
N ALA A 231 -14.65 11.66 -7.40
CA ALA A 231 -14.41 10.32 -6.87
C ALA A 231 -13.19 10.31 -5.92
N THR A 232 -12.13 11.01 -6.29
CA THR A 232 -10.94 11.19 -5.44
C THR A 232 -11.30 11.91 -4.14
N SER A 233 -12.08 12.99 -4.20
CA SER A 233 -12.49 13.74 -3.02
C SER A 233 -13.31 12.85 -2.07
N GLU A 234 -14.25 12.08 -2.63
CA GLU A 234 -15.07 11.12 -1.86
C GLU A 234 -14.21 10.05 -1.19
N LEU A 235 -13.20 9.51 -1.88
CA LEU A 235 -12.27 8.54 -1.30
C LEU A 235 -11.44 9.17 -0.16
N CYS A 236 -10.85 10.34 -0.40
CA CYS A 236 -9.97 10.99 0.57
C CYS A 236 -10.74 11.47 1.80
N GLU A 237 -12.02 11.85 1.66
CA GLU A 237 -12.89 12.17 2.79
C GLU A 237 -13.13 10.94 3.68
N LYS A 238 -13.36 9.76 3.08
CA LYS A 238 -13.54 8.50 3.81
C LYS A 238 -12.27 8.02 4.50
N LEU A 239 -11.12 8.25 3.87
CA LEU A 239 -9.82 7.90 4.42
C LEU A 239 -9.26 8.95 5.40
N GLU A 240 -9.92 10.11 5.51
CA GLU A 240 -9.43 11.29 6.24
C GLU A 240 -8.01 11.71 5.81
N SER A 241 -7.70 11.57 4.51
CA SER A 241 -6.36 11.80 3.96
C SER A 241 -6.17 13.20 3.37
N GLU A 242 -4.93 13.69 3.41
CA GLU A 242 -4.53 14.86 2.63
C GLU A 242 -4.38 14.51 1.14
N VAL A 243 -4.57 15.49 0.27
CA VAL A 243 -4.51 15.30 -1.18
C VAL A 243 -3.42 16.15 -1.82
N ILE A 244 -2.58 15.52 -2.65
CA ILE A 244 -1.59 16.18 -3.50
C ILE A 244 -2.02 16.04 -4.96
N LEU A 245 -2.37 17.15 -5.60
CA LEU A 245 -2.62 17.21 -7.04
C LEU A 245 -1.28 17.30 -7.78
N TYR A 246 -0.87 16.21 -8.44
CA TYR A 246 0.38 16.15 -9.20
C TYR A 246 0.15 16.56 -10.65
N ASP A 247 0.63 17.74 -11.03
CA ASP A 247 0.43 18.32 -12.36
C ASP A 247 1.51 17.87 -13.35
N LEU A 248 1.14 16.91 -14.21
CA LEU A 248 2.03 16.39 -15.26
C LEU A 248 2.31 17.40 -16.38
N SER A 249 1.44 18.38 -16.63
CA SER A 249 1.68 19.35 -17.71
C SER A 249 2.83 20.31 -17.38
N ALA A 250 3.18 20.41 -16.09
CA ALA A 250 4.30 21.22 -15.63
C ALA A 250 5.68 20.72 -16.09
N ALA A 251 5.82 19.43 -16.38
CA ALA A 251 7.09 18.88 -16.84
C ALA A 251 7.58 19.55 -18.14
N SER A 252 6.66 20.00 -19.01
CA SER A 252 7.04 20.72 -20.23
C SER A 252 7.50 22.16 -19.97
N PHE A 253 7.15 22.77 -18.83
CA PHE A 253 7.59 24.12 -18.46
C PHE A 253 9.03 24.14 -17.95
N PHE A 254 9.52 23.04 -17.37
CA PHE A 254 10.88 22.94 -16.84
C PHE A 254 11.89 22.39 -17.84
N VAL A 255 11.44 22.02 -19.04
CA VAL A 255 12.27 21.53 -20.15
C VAL A 255 12.33 22.63 -21.22
N GLU A 256 12.94 23.78 -20.90
CA GLU A 256 13.23 24.81 -21.91
C GLU A 256 14.47 24.44 -22.74
N PRO A 257 14.39 24.43 -24.09
CA PRO A 257 15.55 24.33 -24.95
C PRO A 257 16.21 25.72 -25.05
N GLY A 258 17.01 26.08 -24.07
CA GLY A 258 17.74 27.35 -24.06
C GLY A 258 18.00 27.81 -22.63
N GLY A 259 19.21 27.53 -22.13
CA GLY A 259 19.57 27.74 -20.75
C GLY A 259 19.32 29.17 -20.25
N HIS A 260 18.23 29.34 -19.50
CA HIS A 260 18.13 30.36 -18.46
C HIS A 260 17.85 29.67 -17.12
N GLY A 261 18.94 29.18 -16.55
CA GLY A 261 19.26 29.03 -15.12
C GLY A 261 18.14 28.63 -14.17
N ASP A 262 18.27 27.40 -13.65
CA ASP A 262 17.98 26.82 -12.31
C ASP A 262 17.16 27.59 -11.25
N SER A 263 17.06 28.91 -11.31
CA SER A 263 16.43 29.81 -10.34
C SER A 263 14.89 29.85 -10.36
N ALA A 264 14.24 29.74 -11.53
CA ALA A 264 12.77 29.76 -11.62
C ALA A 264 12.16 28.42 -11.16
N GLY A 265 12.78 27.30 -11.53
CA GLY A 265 12.38 25.96 -11.13
C GLY A 265 12.62 25.66 -9.65
N GLN A 266 13.71 26.17 -9.06
CA GLN A 266 14.02 25.95 -7.63
C GLN A 266 13.00 26.59 -6.68
N ARG A 267 12.34 27.69 -7.09
CA ARG A 267 11.38 28.41 -6.22
C ARG A 267 10.09 27.64 -5.97
N TRP A 268 9.72 26.70 -6.84
CA TRP A 268 8.41 26.03 -6.82
C TRP A 268 8.51 24.51 -6.70
N LYS A 269 9.64 23.99 -6.16
CA LYS A 269 9.86 22.55 -5.93
C LYS A 269 9.06 21.96 -4.78
N GLY A 270 8.37 22.79 -4.00
CA GLY A 270 7.58 22.37 -2.84
C GLY A 270 6.10 22.21 -3.15
N LEU A 271 5.36 21.77 -2.13
CA LEU A 271 3.89 21.73 -2.18
C LEU A 271 3.33 23.15 -2.26
N LEU A 272 2.44 23.37 -3.21
CA LEU A 272 1.88 24.66 -3.59
C LEU A 272 0.45 24.79 -3.07
N ASN A 273 0.10 25.97 -2.57
CA ASN A 273 -1.27 26.31 -2.19
C ASN A 273 -1.99 27.08 -3.32
N LYS A 274 -3.27 27.45 -3.10
CA LYS A 274 -4.10 28.13 -4.11
C LYS A 274 -3.46 29.43 -4.62
N ARG A 275 -2.89 30.22 -3.72
CA ARG A 275 -2.26 31.49 -4.05
C ARG A 275 -1.03 31.29 -4.92
N ASP A 276 -0.24 30.25 -4.65
CA ASP A 276 0.93 29.91 -5.48
C ASP A 276 0.49 29.52 -6.89
N LEU A 277 -0.57 28.72 -7.02
CA LEU A 277 -1.12 28.33 -8.33
C LEU A 277 -1.66 29.54 -9.11
N GLU A 278 -2.35 30.47 -8.46
CA GLU A 278 -2.82 31.71 -9.09
C GLU A 278 -1.66 32.56 -9.62
N LEU A 279 -0.58 32.69 -8.83
CA LEU A 279 0.62 33.43 -9.25
C LEU A 279 1.32 32.78 -10.44
N LEU A 280 1.22 31.45 -10.56
CA LEU A 280 1.77 30.68 -11.67
C LEU A 280 0.84 30.61 -12.89
N GLY A 281 -0.39 31.14 -12.79
CA GLY A 281 -1.40 31.06 -13.85
C GLY A 281 -2.01 29.68 -14.06
N ARG A 282 -1.87 28.77 -13.07
CA ARG A 282 -2.36 27.39 -13.07
C ARG A 282 -3.84 27.32 -12.73
N ASN A 283 -4.66 27.97 -13.55
CA ASN A 283 -6.05 28.27 -13.21
C ASN A 283 -6.93 27.02 -13.13
N ASP A 284 -6.72 26.02 -13.98
CA ASP A 284 -7.55 24.82 -14.00
C ASP A 284 -7.17 23.88 -12.85
N LEU A 285 -5.89 23.80 -12.50
CA LEU A 285 -5.43 23.12 -11.29
C LEU A 285 -5.97 23.79 -10.01
N ASN A 286 -5.98 25.12 -9.95
CA ASN A 286 -6.56 25.86 -8.83
C ASN A 286 -8.07 25.62 -8.68
N LYS A 287 -8.80 25.45 -9.80
CA LYS A 287 -10.21 25.04 -9.77
C LYS A 287 -10.38 23.64 -9.19
N GLN A 288 -9.57 22.66 -9.65
CA GLN A 288 -9.60 21.29 -9.13
C GLN A 288 -9.34 21.28 -7.61
N MET A 289 -8.31 22.00 -7.16
CA MET A 289 -7.99 22.17 -5.73
C MET A 289 -9.11 22.86 -4.94
N SER A 290 -9.86 23.73 -5.60
CA SER A 290 -11.03 24.37 -4.98
C SER A 290 -12.20 23.42 -4.78
N VAL A 291 -12.41 22.46 -5.68
CA VAL A 291 -13.41 21.42 -5.48
C VAL A 291 -13.05 20.56 -4.26
N MET A 292 -11.79 20.14 -4.14
CA MET A 292 -11.32 19.33 -3.00
C MET A 292 -11.37 20.08 -1.66
N ASN A 293 -10.97 21.36 -1.61
CA ASN A 293 -11.05 22.11 -0.36
C ASN A 293 -12.48 22.39 0.10
N ASN A 294 -13.47 22.35 -0.80
CA ASN A 294 -14.88 22.50 -0.42
C ASN A 294 -15.43 21.28 0.32
N THR A 295 -14.73 20.13 0.29
CA THR A 295 -15.06 18.92 1.05
C THR A 295 -14.21 18.79 2.32
N ASN A 296 -13.74 19.91 2.88
CA ASN A 296 -12.87 19.98 4.07
C ASN A 296 -11.52 19.24 3.96
N LEU A 297 -11.11 18.81 2.77
CA LEU A 297 -9.82 18.18 2.57
C LEU A 297 -8.69 19.21 2.58
N ASN A 298 -7.55 18.84 3.16
CA ASN A 298 -6.31 19.59 2.96
C ASN A 298 -5.72 19.21 1.60
N SER A 299 -5.94 20.05 0.58
CA SER A 299 -5.37 19.83 -0.74
C SER A 299 -4.25 20.82 -1.09
N GLN A 300 -3.17 20.27 -1.65
CA GLN A 300 -2.01 20.98 -2.14
C GLN A 300 -1.68 20.50 -3.56
N ALA A 301 -0.85 21.24 -4.28
CA ALA A 301 -0.41 20.86 -5.62
C ALA A 301 1.11 20.64 -5.67
N LEU A 302 1.54 19.75 -6.54
CA LEU A 302 2.94 19.50 -6.85
C LEU A 302 3.14 19.54 -8.36
N LEU A 303 4.13 20.30 -8.82
CA LEU A 303 4.44 20.42 -10.23
C LEU A 303 5.45 19.36 -10.64
N ALA A 304 5.16 18.62 -11.70
CA ALA A 304 6.11 17.66 -12.25
C ALA A 304 7.39 18.36 -12.73
N GLU A 305 8.55 18.00 -12.16
CA GLU A 305 9.85 18.54 -12.62
C GLU A 305 10.26 17.94 -13.98
N LYS A 306 9.85 16.70 -14.25
CA LYS A 306 10.23 15.92 -15.44
C LYS A 306 9.09 15.01 -15.88
N HIS A 307 9.09 14.67 -17.16
CA HIS A 307 8.13 13.73 -17.73
C HIS A 307 8.39 12.30 -17.27
N GLY A 308 7.33 11.48 -17.28
CA GLY A 308 7.39 10.05 -17.07
C GLY A 308 7.13 9.58 -15.64
N PHE A 309 6.54 8.39 -15.55
CA PHE A 309 6.02 7.81 -14.30
C PHE A 309 7.09 7.50 -13.24
N VAL A 310 8.35 7.32 -13.66
CA VAL A 310 9.49 7.22 -12.74
C VAL A 310 9.59 8.45 -11.82
N ASN A 311 9.28 9.64 -12.34
CA ASN A 311 9.34 10.88 -11.55
C ASN A 311 8.13 11.05 -10.64
N ILE A 312 6.95 10.54 -11.04
CA ILE A 312 5.77 10.45 -10.16
C ILE A 312 6.13 9.59 -8.94
N HIS A 313 6.71 8.42 -9.18
CA HIS A 313 7.13 7.52 -8.12
C HIS A 313 8.13 8.16 -7.15
N LYS A 314 9.15 8.84 -7.71
CA LYS A 314 10.14 9.55 -6.90
C LYS A 314 9.47 10.64 -6.06
N ALA A 315 8.55 11.41 -6.62
CA ALA A 315 7.80 12.42 -5.90
C ALA A 315 6.93 11.81 -4.79
N ALA A 316 6.29 10.67 -5.05
CA ALA A 316 5.51 9.93 -4.05
C ALA A 316 6.37 9.59 -2.82
N LEU A 317 7.59 9.08 -3.05
CA LEU A 317 8.54 8.76 -1.99
C LEU A 317 9.03 10.01 -1.24
N GLU A 318 9.40 11.07 -1.95
CA GLU A 318 9.89 12.32 -1.34
C GLU A 318 8.84 13.01 -0.46
N HIS A 319 7.56 12.84 -0.78
CA HIS A 319 6.45 13.46 -0.06
C HIS A 319 5.72 12.50 0.91
N ASN A 320 6.22 11.28 1.10
CA ASN A 320 5.62 10.23 1.93
C ASN A 320 4.16 9.96 1.55
N VAL A 321 3.91 9.74 0.26
CA VAL A 321 2.59 9.40 -0.27
C VAL A 321 2.31 7.92 -0.07
N ASP A 322 1.17 7.61 0.51
CA ASP A 322 0.72 6.23 0.76
C ASP A 322 0.01 5.60 -0.44
N LEU A 323 -0.65 6.44 -1.25
CA LEU A 323 -1.47 6.01 -2.38
C LEU A 323 -1.33 6.96 -3.57
N VAL A 324 -1.14 6.40 -4.76
CA VAL A 324 -1.09 7.18 -6.01
C VAL A 324 -2.26 6.80 -6.91
N ILE A 325 -3.12 7.77 -7.20
CA ILE A 325 -4.26 7.60 -8.11
C ILE A 325 -3.87 8.09 -9.50
N VAL A 326 -4.01 7.22 -10.49
CA VAL A 326 -3.66 7.48 -11.88
C VAL A 326 -4.88 7.32 -12.79
N PRO A 327 -5.17 8.28 -13.68
CA PRO A 327 -6.20 8.11 -14.69
C PRO A 327 -5.94 6.92 -15.63
N GLU A 328 -6.98 6.14 -15.93
CA GLU A 328 -6.93 4.98 -16.85
C GLU A 328 -6.35 5.33 -18.23
N TYR A 329 -6.50 6.58 -18.66
CA TYR A 329 -5.88 7.10 -19.88
C TYR A 329 -4.39 6.72 -20.03
N TYR A 330 -3.64 6.69 -18.93
CA TYR A 330 -2.19 6.42 -18.98
C TYR A 330 -1.80 4.95 -19.15
N GLU A 331 -2.77 4.04 -19.22
CA GLU A 331 -2.52 2.65 -19.65
C GLU A 331 -2.27 2.59 -21.16
N ASN A 332 -3.06 3.36 -21.92
CA ASN A 332 -2.97 3.45 -23.38
C ASN A 332 -2.97 4.91 -23.85
N PRO A 333 -1.98 5.73 -23.44
CA PRO A 333 -2.00 7.16 -23.69
C PRO A 333 -1.63 7.47 -25.14
N SER A 334 -1.71 8.74 -25.53
CA SER A 334 -1.36 9.19 -26.89
C SER A 334 0.10 8.87 -27.25
N LEU A 335 0.44 8.87 -28.55
CA LEU A 335 1.82 8.65 -28.99
C LEU A 335 2.80 9.66 -28.37
N ILE A 336 2.39 10.93 -28.24
CA ILE A 336 3.24 11.98 -27.65
C ILE A 336 3.53 11.65 -26.18
N ASP A 337 2.50 11.29 -25.41
CA ASP A 337 2.63 10.91 -24.01
C ASP A 337 3.51 9.66 -23.82
N ARG A 338 3.36 8.65 -24.69
CA ARG A 338 4.23 7.47 -24.70
C ARG A 338 5.69 7.83 -24.97
N ILE A 339 5.96 8.74 -25.92
CA ILE A 339 7.31 9.17 -26.27
C ILE A 339 7.99 9.87 -25.09
N VAL A 340 7.27 10.73 -24.36
CA VAL A 340 7.82 11.42 -23.18
C VAL A 340 7.82 10.55 -21.91
N GLY A 341 7.34 9.29 -22.01
CA GLY A 341 7.38 8.32 -20.92
C GLY A 341 6.18 8.37 -19.96
N ASN A 342 5.13 9.12 -20.29
CA ASN A 342 3.87 9.16 -19.55
C ASN A 342 3.01 7.94 -19.89
N GLN A 343 3.52 6.73 -19.72
CA GLN A 343 2.76 5.48 -19.87
C GLN A 343 3.03 4.55 -18.69
N LEU A 344 1.97 3.90 -18.22
CA LEU A 344 2.02 3.04 -17.04
C LEU A 344 2.91 1.80 -17.23
N SER A 345 3.02 1.24 -18.44
CA SER A 345 3.94 0.12 -18.75
C SER A 345 5.44 0.45 -18.60
N LYS A 346 5.79 1.68 -18.21
CA LYS A 346 7.15 2.05 -17.80
C LYS A 346 7.35 1.94 -16.27
N LEU A 347 6.29 1.63 -15.51
CA LEU A 347 6.32 1.33 -14.09
C LEU A 347 6.68 -0.12 -13.78
N ASP A 348 6.90 -1.00 -14.77
CA ASP A 348 7.22 -2.44 -14.61
C ASP A 348 8.44 -2.76 -13.70
N ASN A 349 9.06 -1.76 -13.07
CA ASN A 349 10.15 -1.90 -12.10
C ASN A 349 10.01 -0.97 -10.85
N TYR A 350 8.84 -0.37 -10.61
CA TYR A 350 8.62 0.63 -9.56
C TYR A 350 7.46 0.25 -8.65
N GLU A 351 7.64 -0.85 -7.95
CA GLU A 351 6.89 -1.19 -6.74
C GLU A 351 7.25 -0.09 -5.73
N ALA A 352 6.39 0.79 -5.17
CA ALA A 352 6.63 1.49 -3.86
C ALA A 352 5.40 2.19 -3.33
N ALA A 353 4.62 2.81 -4.21
CA ALA A 353 3.30 3.29 -3.88
C ALA A 353 2.27 2.32 -4.44
N SER A 354 1.18 2.08 -3.71
CA SER A 354 0.04 1.38 -4.28
C SER A 354 -0.56 2.29 -5.35
N PHE A 355 -0.35 1.92 -6.61
CA PHE A 355 -0.94 2.60 -7.75
C PHE A 355 -2.37 2.08 -7.95
N ILE A 356 -3.33 3.01 -7.93
CA ILE A 356 -4.73 2.73 -8.22
C ILE A 356 -5.11 3.45 -9.51
N ILE A 357 -5.73 2.71 -10.40
CA ILE A 357 -6.28 3.24 -11.64
C ILE A 357 -7.69 3.76 -11.39
N LEU A 358 -7.95 4.98 -11.86
CA LEU A 358 -9.26 5.62 -11.84
C LEU A 358 -9.80 5.73 -13.26
N ASP A 359 -10.95 5.09 -13.50
CA ASP A 359 -11.62 5.12 -14.80
C ASP A 359 -12.35 6.47 -15.05
N GLY A 360 -12.85 6.66 -16.27
CA GLY A 360 -13.58 7.86 -16.63
C GLY A 360 -14.93 8.04 -15.92
N GLU A 361 -15.48 6.95 -15.37
CA GLU A 361 -16.76 6.91 -14.65
C GLU A 361 -16.61 7.25 -13.15
N GLY A 362 -15.38 7.27 -12.64
CA GLY A 362 -15.06 7.56 -11.24
C GLY A 362 -14.91 6.32 -10.36
N ASN A 363 -14.65 5.14 -10.96
CA ASN A 363 -14.37 3.91 -10.23
C ASN A 363 -12.88 3.59 -10.23
N PHE A 364 -12.46 2.85 -9.22
CA PHE A 364 -11.09 2.49 -8.91
C PHE A 364 -10.80 1.02 -9.16
N ARG A 365 -9.59 0.70 -9.60
CA ARG A 365 -9.08 -0.68 -9.64
C ARG A 365 -7.57 -0.70 -9.40
N GLN A 366 -7.02 -1.86 -9.10
CA GLN A 366 -5.57 -1.99 -9.02
C GLN A 366 -4.94 -1.83 -10.40
N PHE A 367 -3.74 -1.26 -10.43
CA PHE A 367 -2.84 -1.39 -11.56
C PHE A 367 -2.25 -2.82 -11.60
N GLU A 368 -2.40 -3.53 -12.72
CA GLU A 368 -1.94 -4.92 -12.92
C GLU A 368 -0.42 -5.03 -13.14
#